data_AF-A0A3R7EJQ8-F1
#
_entry.id   AF-A0A3R7EJQ8-F1
#
_cell.length_a   1.000
_cell.length_b   1.000
_cell.length_c   1.000
_cell.angle_alpha   90.00
_cell.angle_beta   90.00
_cell.angle_gamma   90.00
#
_symmetry.space_group_name_H-M   'P 1'
#
loop_
_entity.id
_entity.type
_entity.pdbx_description
1 polymer ?
#
loop_
_entity_poly.entity_id
_entity_poly.type
_entity_poly.pdbx_seq_one_letter_code
_entity_poly.pdbx_strand_id
1 'polypeptide(L)'
;ALTITASALMEEAEMRKKLGERYVKYQASTPFMLPLPRQVSNWIGLPSRILIKKERPETGRETLLILTLYTALIIGVSALIHPPH
;
A
#
# COMPACT_ATOMS: atom_id res chain seq x y z
N ALA A 1 -9.21 -5.80 7.64
CA ALA A 1 -7.91 -5.14 7.36
C ALA A 1 -7.67 -5.00 5.86
N LEU A 2 -7.50 -6.11 5.10
CA LEU A 2 -7.20 -6.05 3.66
C LEU A 2 -8.23 -5.31 2.81
N THR A 3 -9.53 -5.43 3.12
CA THR A 3 -10.61 -4.69 2.42
C THR A 3 -10.53 -3.19 2.63
N ILE A 4 -10.19 -2.75 3.84
CA ILE A 4 -9.97 -1.33 4.18
C ILE A 4 -8.76 -0.82 3.41
N THR A 5 -7.67 -1.59 3.42
CA THR A 5 -6.46 -1.27 2.64
C THR A 5 -6.75 -1.19 1.15
N ALA A 6 -7.54 -2.12 0.60
CA ALA A 6 -7.96 -2.11 -0.81
C ALA A 6 -8.74 -0.84 -1.16
N SER A 7 -9.74 -0.50 -0.35
CA SER A 7 -10.56 0.70 -0.53
C SER A 7 -9.71 1.95 -0.50
N ALA A 8 -8.81 2.08 0.49
CA ALA A 8 -7.92 3.23 0.62
C ALA A 8 -6.98 3.37 -0.58
N LEU A 9 -6.41 2.27 -1.09
CA LEU A 9 -5.53 2.30 -2.26
C LEU A 9 -6.28 2.67 -3.55
N MET A 10 -7.53 2.22 -3.70
CA MET A 10 -8.36 2.59 -4.85
C MET A 10 -8.77 4.06 -4.80
N GLU A 11 -9.19 4.56 -3.64
CA GLU A 11 -9.57 5.97 -3.44
C GLU A 11 -8.38 6.90 -3.66
N GLU A 12 -7.20 6.52 -3.18
CA GLU A 12 -5.92 7.19 -3.41
C GLU A 12 -5.58 7.30 -4.91
N ALA A 13 -5.71 6.20 -5.66
CA ALA A 13 -5.50 6.19 -7.10
C ALA A 13 -6.51 7.09 -7.84
N GLU A 14 -7.77 7.08 -7.40
CA GLU A 14 -8.82 7.93 -7.95
C GLU A 14 -8.57 9.42 -7.67
N MET A 15 -8.15 9.78 -6.45
CA MET A 15 -7.78 11.15 -6.09
C MET A 15 -6.59 11.65 -6.89
N ARG A 16 -5.54 10.84 -7.04
CA ARG A 16 -4.40 11.16 -7.92
C ARG A 16 -4.84 11.40 -9.36
N LYS A 17 -5.74 10.57 -9.88
CA LYS A 17 -6.27 10.73 -11.24
C LYS A 17 -7.11 12.01 -11.41
N LYS A 18 -7.97 12.33 -10.44
CA LYS A 18 -8.88 13.50 -10.51
C LYS A 18 -8.19 14.83 -10.26
N LEU A 19 -7.23 14.87 -9.33
CA LEU A 19 -6.65 16.10 -8.80
C LEU A 19 -5.18 16.31 -9.20
N GLY A 20 -4.54 15.30 -9.79
CA GLY A 20 -3.18 15.39 -10.33
C GLY A 20 -2.17 15.96 -9.34
N GLU A 21 -1.38 16.94 -9.79
CA GLU A 21 -0.34 17.56 -8.97
C GLU A 21 -0.84 18.22 -7.68
N ARG A 22 -2.08 18.72 -7.66
CA ARG A 22 -2.64 19.35 -6.47
C ARG A 22 -2.73 18.35 -5.32
N TYR A 23 -3.12 17.12 -5.63
CA TYR A 23 -3.18 16.04 -4.64
C TYR A 23 -1.78 15.53 -4.27
N VAL A 24 -0.85 15.47 -5.22
CA VAL A 24 0.55 15.13 -4.92
C VAL A 24 1.19 16.14 -3.95
N LYS A 25 0.99 17.44 -4.18
CA LYS A 25 1.47 18.49 -3.26
C LYS A 25 0.80 18.41 -1.90
N TYR A 26 -0.52 18.21 -1.86
CA TYR A 26 -1.25 18.01 -0.62
C TYR A 26 -0.69 16.82 0.18
N GLN A 27 -0.45 15.69 -0.48
CA GLN A 27 0.09 14.49 0.15
C GLN A 27 1.54 14.66 0.62
N ALA A 28 2.36 15.43 -0.09
CA ALA A 28 3.71 15.78 0.36
C ALA A 28 3.69 16.68 1.61
N SER A 29 2.67 17.53 1.73
CA SER A 29 2.49 18.47 2.85
C SER A 29 1.78 17.88 4.08
N THR A 30 1.12 16.72 3.92
CA THR A 30 0.36 16.07 5.01
C THR A 30 0.67 14.58 5.07
N PRO A 31 1.27 14.07 6.17
CA PRO A 31 1.48 12.64 6.36
C PRO A 31 0.16 11.99 6.80
N PHE A 32 -0.88 12.04 5.95
CA PHE A 32 -2.25 11.74 6.36
C PHE A 32 -2.52 10.25 6.62
N MET A 33 -1.80 9.30 6.01
CA MET A 33 -2.18 7.89 6.18
C MET A 33 -1.72 7.27 7.49
N LEU A 34 -0.49 7.56 7.91
CA LEU A 34 0.04 7.25 9.24
C LEU A 34 1.22 8.21 9.44
N PRO A 35 1.29 9.02 10.52
CA PRO A 35 2.44 9.88 10.81
C PRO A 35 3.63 9.01 11.24
N LEU A 36 4.17 8.25 10.28
CA LEU A 36 5.28 7.34 10.48
C LEU A 36 6.59 8.08 10.21
N PRO A 37 7.65 7.75 10.96
CA PRO A 37 9.00 8.16 10.60
C PRO A 37 9.31 7.76 9.15
N ARG A 38 10.03 8.61 8.41
CA ARG A 38 10.39 8.38 7.00
C ARG A 38 10.96 6.98 6.74
N GLN A 39 11.74 6.46 7.67
CA GLN A 39 12.33 5.13 7.60
C GLN A 39 11.24 4.06 7.53
N VAL A 40 10.27 4.09 8.44
CA VAL A 40 9.16 3.12 8.47
C VAL A 40 8.31 3.22 7.20
N SER A 41 8.02 4.43 6.72
CA SER A 41 7.33 4.62 5.45
C SER A 41 8.09 4.02 4.25
N ASN A 42 9.43 4.13 4.25
CA ASN A 42 10.25 3.55 3.18
C ASN A 42 10.24 2.02 3.20
N TRP A 43 10.28 1.40 4.39
CA TRP A 43 10.17 -0.06 4.54
C TRP A 43 8.80 -0.58 4.11
N ILE A 44 7.72 0.08 4.51
CA ILE A 44 6.36 -0.31 4.12
C ILE A 44 6.12 -0.12 2.62
N GLY A 45 6.73 0.90 2.01
CA GLY A 45 6.67 1.13 0.56
C GLY A 45 7.66 0.30 -0.26
N LEU A 46 8.53 -0.48 0.38
CA LEU A 46 9.53 -1.29 -0.32
C LEU A 46 8.91 -2.39 -1.17
N PRO A 47 7.93 -3.17 -0.68
CA PRO A 47 7.33 -4.24 -1.48
C PRO A 47 6.57 -3.70 -2.70
N SER A 48 5.88 -2.56 -2.59
CA SER A 48 5.26 -1.91 -3.75
C SER A 48 6.31 -1.43 -4.75
N ARG A 49 7.38 -0.77 -4.30
CA ARG A 49 8.47 -0.34 -5.18
C ARG A 49 9.12 -1.51 -5.92
N ILE A 50 9.29 -2.67 -5.29
CA ILE A 50 9.86 -3.85 -5.94
C ILE A 50 8.86 -4.45 -6.94
N LEU A 51 7.60 -4.60 -6.53
CA LEU A 51 6.61 -5.37 -7.27
C LEU A 51 6.01 -4.62 -8.47
N ILE A 52 5.75 -3.31 -8.30
CA ILE A 52 5.11 -2.47 -9.32
C ILE A 52 6.00 -1.31 -9.80
N LYS A 53 7.25 -1.20 -9.32
CA LYS A 53 8.21 -0.12 -9.67
C LYS A 53 7.70 1.29 -9.34
N LYS A 54 6.72 1.40 -8.45
CA LYS A 54 6.08 2.64 -8.02
C LYS A 54 5.91 2.63 -6.51
N GLU A 55 5.82 3.81 -5.91
CA GLU A 55 5.55 3.90 -4.47
C GLU A 55 4.16 3.37 -4.10
N ARG A 56 3.19 3.53 -5.00
CA ARG A 56 1.77 3.22 -4.76
C ARG A 56 1.12 2.67 -6.03
N PRO A 57 0.07 1.82 -5.91
CA PRO A 57 -0.71 1.37 -7.05
C PRO A 57 -1.55 2.53 -7.59
N GLU A 58 -1.70 2.56 -8.91
CA GLU A 58 -2.49 3.55 -9.65
C GLU A 58 -3.67 2.90 -10.38
N THR A 59 -3.67 1.57 -10.47
CA THR A 59 -4.69 0.78 -11.14
C THR A 59 -5.24 -0.32 -10.23
N GLY A 60 -6.49 -0.74 -10.46
CA GLY A 60 -7.08 -1.85 -9.71
C GLY A 60 -6.29 -3.15 -9.83
N ARG A 61 -5.58 -3.37 -10.95
CA ARG A 61 -4.69 -4.53 -11.14
C ARG A 61 -3.47 -4.48 -10.21
N GLU A 62 -2.82 -3.33 -10.11
CA GLU A 62 -1.70 -3.13 -9.18
C GLU A 62 -2.18 -3.24 -7.71
N THR A 63 -3.38 -2.73 -7.39
CA THR A 63 -3.98 -2.89 -6.06
C THR A 63 -4.21 -4.37 -5.73
N LEU A 64 -4.79 -5.14 -6.65
CA LEU A 64 -4.99 -6.58 -6.45
C LEU A 64 -3.65 -7.32 -6.24
N LEU A 65 -2.63 -6.97 -7.01
CA LEU A 65 -1.28 -7.53 -6.88
C LEU A 65 -0.68 -7.29 -5.48
N ILE A 66 -0.80 -6.06 -4.97
CA ILE A 66 -0.34 -5.70 -3.61
C ILE A 66 -1.15 -6.45 -2.54
N LEU A 67 -2.47 -6.59 -2.73
CA LEU A 67 -3.30 -7.36 -1.79
C LEU A 67 -2.92 -8.83 -1.77
N THR A 68 -2.63 -9.44 -2.93
CA THR A 68 -2.15 -10.82 -3.01
C THR A 68 -0.84 -10.99 -2.24
N LEU A 69 0.09 -10.05 -2.40
CA LEU A 69 1.35 -10.05 -1.65
C LEU A 69 1.11 -9.95 -0.14
N TYR A 70 0.28 -9.01 0.31
CA TYR A 70 -0.03 -8.87 1.73
C TYR A 70 -0.77 -10.10 2.28
N THR A 71 -1.63 -10.72 1.48
CA THR A 71 -2.30 -11.97 1.85
C THR A 71 -1.28 -13.10 2.02
N ALA A 72 -0.35 -13.26 1.07
CA ALA A 72 0.71 -14.26 1.16
C ALA A 72 1.62 -14.04 2.38
N LEU A 73 1.97 -12.79 2.69
CA LEU A 73 2.74 -12.44 3.88
C LEU A 73 1.99 -12.79 5.17
N ILE A 74 0.70 -12.45 5.26
CA ILE A 74 -0.13 -12.78 6.42
C ILE A 74 -0.22 -14.30 6.60
N ILE A 75 -0.45 -15.05 5.53
CA ILE A 75 -0.49 -16.53 5.56
C ILE A 75 0.87 -17.08 6.00
N GLY A 76 1.97 -16.60 5.42
CA GLY A 76 3.33 -17.06 5.76
C GLY A 76 3.70 -16.79 7.21
N VAL A 77 3.39 -15.60 7.73
CA VAL A 77 3.58 -15.26 9.14
C VAL A 77 2.67 -16.10 10.03
N SER A 78 1.42 -16.31 9.63
CA SER A 78 0.47 -17.15 10.38
C SER A 78 0.96 -18.60 10.46
N ALA A 79 1.47 -19.16 9.37
CA ALA A 79 2.01 -20.53 9.35
C ALA A 79 3.30 -20.66 10.16
N LEU A 80 4.11 -19.60 10.24
CA LEU A 80 5.30 -19.58 11.08
C LEU A 80 4.95 -19.55 12.58
N ILE A 81 3.93 -18.77 12.95
CA ILE A 81 3.46 -18.67 14.35
C ILE A 81 2.66 -19.91 14.76
N HIS A 82 1.88 -20.47 13.84
CA HIS A 82 1.04 -21.65 14.07
C HIS A 82 1.37 -22.72 13.01
N PRO A 83 2.47 -23.47 13.19
CA PRO A 83 2.85 -24.50 12.25
C PRO A 83 1.81 -25.62 12.23
N PRO A 84 1.48 -26.19 11.06
CA PRO A 84 0.59 -27.33 10.99
C PRO A 84 1.24 -28.51 11.72
N HIS A 85 0.54 -29.01 12.75
CA HIS A 85 0.89 -30.25 13.47
C HIS A 85 0.57 -31.48 12.63
#